data_AF-A0A1E3X218-F1
#
_entry.id   AF-A0A1E3X218-F1
#
_cell.length_a   1.000
_cell.length_b   1.000
_cell.length_c   1.000
_cell.angle_alpha   90.00
_cell.angle_beta   90.00
_cell.angle_gamma   90.00
#
_symmetry.space_group_name_H-M   'P 1'
#
loop_
_entity.id
_entity.type
_entity.pdbx_description
1 polymer ?
#
loop_
_entity_poly.entity_id
_entity_poly.type
_entity_poly.pdbx_seq_one_letter_code
_entity_poly.pdbx_strand_id
1 'polypeptide(L)'
;MEQFGQYIRSLREKQRMTLRLFCQKAELDPSNWSKIERGVHAAPKSKEVLQTVAEVLEIKSGSDEWNTLYDLAALSCIPHEIEPQGFDINKLPVFFRT
;
A
#
# COMPACT_ATOMS: atom_id res chain seq x y z
N MET A 1 -0.76 -0.27 10.52
CA MET A 1 -1.68 -0.04 9.38
C MET A 1 -1.56 -1.20 8.39
N GLU A 2 -2.57 -2.09 8.33
CA GLU A 2 -2.61 -3.24 7.41
C GLU A 2 -3.51 -2.99 6.18
N GLN A 3 -3.94 -1.74 5.97
CA GLN A 3 -5.08 -1.41 5.10
C GLN A 3 -4.85 -1.79 3.63
N PHE A 4 -3.62 -1.64 3.10
CA PHE A 4 -3.31 -2.03 1.72
C PHE A 4 -3.47 -3.54 1.50
N GLY A 5 -2.84 -4.36 2.34
CA GLY A 5 -2.86 -5.83 2.20
C GLY A 5 -4.28 -6.39 2.30
N GLN A 6 -5.06 -5.88 3.26
CA GLN A 6 -6.46 -6.25 3.44
C GLN A 6 -7.33 -5.83 2.26
N TYR A 7 -7.11 -4.62 1.72
CA TYR A 7 -7.83 -4.12 0.53
C TYR A 7 -7.61 -5.02 -0.68
N ILE A 8 -6.35 -5.33 -1.02
CA ILE A 8 -6.01 -6.25 -2.11
C ILE A 8 -6.66 -7.61 -1.92
N ARG A 9 -6.52 -8.18 -0.72
CA ARG A 9 -7.11 -9.48 -0.41
C ARG A 9 -8.62 -9.48 -0.63
N SER A 10 -9.31 -8.42 -0.21
CA SER A 10 -10.76 -8.30 -0.37
C SER A 10 -11.18 -8.25 -1.86
N LEU A 11 -10.44 -7.53 -2.71
CA LEU A 11 -10.71 -7.47 -4.15
C LEU A 11 -10.47 -8.83 -4.81
N ARG A 12 -9.35 -9.48 -4.46
CA ARG A 12 -8.99 -10.80 -4.93
C ARG A 12 -10.07 -11.85 -4.58
N GLU A 13 -10.56 -11.82 -3.35
CA GLU A 13 -11.61 -12.71 -2.87
C GLU A 13 -12.98 -12.42 -3.50
N LYS A 14 -13.33 -11.15 -3.74
CA LYS A 14 -14.53 -10.77 -4.50
C LYS A 14 -14.53 -11.36 -5.91
N GLN A 15 -13.36 -11.44 -6.55
CA GLN A 15 -13.17 -12.07 -7.85
C GLN A 15 -12.95 -13.60 -7.78
N ARG A 16 -13.09 -14.21 -6.60
CA ARG A 16 -12.85 -15.64 -6.34
C ARG A 16 -11.47 -16.12 -6.78
N MET A 17 -10.48 -15.23 -6.77
CA MET A 17 -9.12 -15.52 -7.16
C MET A 17 -8.32 -16.02 -5.95
N THR A 18 -7.58 -17.12 -6.09
CA THR A 18 -6.69 -17.59 -5.01
C THR A 18 -5.41 -16.74 -4.99
N LEU A 19 -4.73 -16.67 -3.84
CA LEU A 19 -3.43 -16.00 -3.72
C LEU A 19 -2.44 -16.49 -4.78
N ARG A 20 -2.38 -17.80 -5.01
CA ARG A 20 -1.46 -18.42 -5.97
C ARG A 20 -1.79 -18.04 -7.41
N LEU A 21 -3.08 -18.05 -7.77
CA LEU A 21 -3.53 -17.64 -9.10
C LEU A 21 -3.25 -16.16 -9.34
N PHE A 22 -3.51 -15.31 -8.34
CA PHE A 22 -3.20 -13.89 -8.39
C PHE A 22 -1.70 -13.64 -8.62
N CYS A 23 -0.85 -14.27 -7.81
CA CYS A 23 0.60 -14.11 -7.92
C CYS A 23 1.13 -14.63 -9.26
N GLN A 24 0.57 -15.71 -9.78
CA GLN A 24 0.90 -16.22 -11.12
C GLN A 24 0.56 -15.22 -12.21
N LYS A 25 -0.64 -14.62 -12.17
CA LYS A 25 -1.06 -13.60 -13.15
C LYS A 25 -0.25 -12.32 -13.06
N ALA A 26 0.17 -11.94 -11.86
CA ALA A 26 0.93 -10.72 -11.60
C ALA A 26 2.46 -10.92 -11.71
N GLU A 27 2.93 -12.13 -11.98
CA GLU A 27 4.36 -12.49 -11.99
C GLU A 27 5.07 -12.16 -10.66
N LEU A 28 4.37 -12.36 -9.54
CA LEU A 28 4.86 -12.07 -8.19
C LEU A 28 5.14 -13.36 -7.40
N ASP A 29 6.07 -13.26 -6.43
CA ASP A 29 6.33 -14.37 -5.51
C ASP A 29 5.21 -14.50 -4.46
N PRO A 30 4.55 -15.68 -4.34
CA PRO A 30 3.49 -15.89 -3.35
C PRO A 30 3.93 -15.74 -1.90
N SER A 31 5.19 -16.06 -1.58
CA SER A 31 5.71 -16.00 -0.20
C SER A 31 5.86 -14.54 0.25
N ASN A 32 6.31 -13.67 -0.64
CA ASN A 32 6.41 -12.23 -0.43
C ASN A 32 5.02 -11.59 -0.42
N TRP A 33 4.15 -11.93 -1.38
CA TRP A 33 2.81 -11.34 -1.42
C TRP A 33 1.94 -11.73 -0.22
N SER A 34 2.06 -12.96 0.27
CA SER A 34 1.44 -13.42 1.53
C SER A 34 1.77 -12.52 2.73
N LYS A 35 3.00 -12.00 2.80
CA LYS A 35 3.42 -11.11 3.88
C LYS A 35 2.83 -9.71 3.71
N ILE A 36 2.64 -9.25 2.47
CA ILE A 36 1.98 -7.98 2.16
C ILE A 36 0.49 -8.04 2.52
N GLU A 37 -0.24 -9.08 2.10
CA GLU A 37 -1.67 -9.24 2.44
C GLU A 37 -1.91 -9.32 3.96
N ARG A 38 -0.93 -9.81 4.72
CA ARG A 38 -0.97 -9.86 6.19
C ARG A 38 -0.40 -8.61 6.88
N GLY A 39 0.02 -7.60 6.14
CA GLY A 39 0.60 -6.37 6.68
C GLY A 39 1.98 -6.53 7.33
N VAL A 40 2.64 -7.68 7.15
CA VAL A 40 4.02 -7.92 7.62
C VAL A 40 5.04 -7.17 6.73
N HIS A 41 4.71 -6.99 5.46
CA HIS A 41 5.48 -6.17 4.54
C HIS A 41 4.64 -4.99 4.06
N ALA A 42 5.28 -3.84 3.89
CA ALA A 42 4.67 -2.67 3.29
C ALA A 42 4.26 -2.95 1.84
N ALA A 43 3.43 -2.07 1.27
CA ALA A 43 3.06 -2.17 -0.13
C ALA A 43 4.30 -2.06 -1.04
N PRO A 44 4.25 -2.61 -2.26
CA PRO A 44 5.28 -2.39 -3.26
C PRO A 44 5.46 -0.90 -3.56
N LYS A 45 6.71 -0.46 -3.61
CA LYS A 45 7.06 0.93 -3.98
C LYS A 45 7.14 1.17 -5.49
N SER A 46 7.35 0.10 -6.26
CA SER A 46 7.44 0.17 -7.72
C SER A 46 6.06 0.44 -8.30
N LYS A 47 6.00 1.47 -9.15
CA LYS A 47 4.77 1.84 -9.86
C LYS A 47 4.36 0.74 -10.84
N GLU A 48 5.35 0.07 -11.45
CA GLU A 48 5.16 -1.03 -12.37
C GLU A 48 4.43 -2.18 -11.68
N VAL A 49 4.88 -2.57 -10.48
CA VAL A 49 4.20 -3.62 -9.70
C VAL A 49 2.78 -3.21 -9.32
N LEU A 50 2.56 -1.97 -8.87
CA LEU A 50 1.22 -1.49 -8.55
C LEU A 50 0.29 -1.47 -9.78
N GLN A 51 0.83 -1.15 -10.95
CA GLN A 51 0.09 -1.19 -12.20
C GLN A 51 -0.28 -2.63 -12.59
N THR A 52 0.64 -3.58 -12.53
CA THR A 52 0.35 -5.00 -12.77
C THR A 52 -0.73 -5.53 -11.81
N VAL A 53 -0.67 -5.14 -10.53
CA VAL A 53 -1.69 -5.51 -9.54
C VAL A 53 -3.06 -4.96 -9.93
N ALA A 54 -3.12 -3.69 -10.36
CA ALA A 54 -4.35 -3.07 -10.83
C ALA A 54 -4.90 -3.77 -12.08
N GLU A 55 -4.04 -4.12 -13.03
CA GLU A 55 -4.42 -4.84 -14.26
C GLU A 55 -4.99 -6.23 -13.95
N VAL A 56 -4.33 -7.00 -13.08
CA VAL A 56 -4.77 -8.35 -12.69
C VAL A 56 -6.08 -8.33 -11.90
N LEU A 57 -6.31 -7.28 -11.12
CA LEU A 57 -7.56 -7.05 -10.38
C LEU A 57 -8.59 -6.28 -11.21
N GLU A 58 -8.35 -6.05 -12.50
CA GLU A 58 -9.28 -5.36 -13.41
C GLU A 58 -9.70 -3.95 -12.93
N ILE A 59 -8.82 -3.28 -12.18
CA ILE A 59 -9.04 -1.93 -11.67
C ILE A 59 -8.82 -0.93 -12.81
N LYS A 60 -9.88 -0.23 -13.20
CA LYS A 60 -9.83 0.76 -14.27
C LYS A 60 -9.02 1.98 -13.85
N SER A 61 -8.07 2.41 -14.68
CA SER A 61 -7.31 3.64 -14.45
C SER A 61 -8.22 4.86 -14.28
N GLY A 62 -7.94 5.66 -13.24
CA GLY A 62 -8.71 6.86 -12.92
C GLY A 62 -10.04 6.60 -12.21
N SER A 63 -10.35 5.36 -11.82
CA SER A 63 -11.47 5.06 -10.93
C SER A 63 -11.16 5.38 -9.47
N ASP A 64 -12.18 5.39 -8.62
CA ASP A 64 -12.00 5.54 -7.17
C ASP A 64 -11.17 4.39 -6.57
N GLU A 65 -11.33 3.17 -7.10
CA GLU A 65 -10.56 2.00 -6.69
C GLU A 65 -9.07 2.13 -7.05
N TRP A 66 -8.77 2.75 -8.20
CA TRP A 66 -7.41 3.06 -8.63
C TRP A 66 -6.77 4.07 -7.69
N ASN A 67 -7.46 5.16 -7.36
CA ASN A 67 -6.95 6.16 -6.42
C ASN A 67 -6.72 5.53 -5.04
N THR A 68 -7.69 4.73 -4.57
CA THR A 68 -7.60 4.01 -3.29
C THR A 68 -6.39 3.07 -3.24
N LEU A 69 -6.10 2.35 -4.33
CA LEU A 69 -4.93 1.47 -4.42
C LEU A 69 -3.62 2.24 -4.17
N TYR A 70 -3.44 3.38 -4.87
CA TYR A 70 -2.23 4.17 -4.77
C TYR A 70 -2.12 4.93 -3.44
N ASP A 71 -3.24 5.45 -2.92
CA ASP A 71 -3.28 6.13 -1.63
C ASP A 71 -2.88 5.18 -0.50
N LEU A 72 -3.45 3.97 -0.48
CA LEU A 72 -3.10 2.95 0.52
C LEU A 72 -1.64 2.48 0.38
N ALA A 73 -1.13 2.37 -0.85
CA ALA A 73 0.27 2.03 -1.08
C ALA A 73 1.20 3.12 -0.52
N ALA A 74 0.90 4.40 -0.78
CA ALA A 74 1.65 5.53 -0.29
C ALA A 74 1.63 5.63 1.24
N LEU A 75 0.45 5.49 1.85
CA LEU A 75 0.29 5.49 3.31
C LEU A 75 1.09 4.38 3.99
N SER A 76 1.21 3.21 3.37
CA SER A 76 2.00 2.09 3.92
C SER A 76 3.51 2.36 3.95
N CYS A 77 3.99 3.34 3.18
CA CYS A 77 5.40 3.71 3.11
C CYS A 77 5.78 4.82 4.10
N ILE A 78 4.81 5.44 4.76
CA ILE A 78 5.06 6.51 5.74
C ILE A 78 5.59 5.87 7.02
N PRO A 79 6.82 6.21 7.47
CA PRO A 79 7.33 5.76 8.75
C PRO A 79 6.39 6.21 9.87
N HIS A 80 6.03 5.28 10.77
CA HIS A 80 5.16 5.58 11.91
C HIS A 80 5.79 6.59 12.90
N GLU A 81 7.05 6.97 12.71
CA GLU A 81 7.82 7.90 13.56
C GLU A 81 7.49 9.38 13.35
N ILE A 82 6.65 9.73 12.35
CA ILE A 82 6.05 11.07 12.30
C ILE A 82 4.73 11.06 13.07
N GLU A 83 4.78 10.63 14.32
CA GLU A 83 3.80 11.12 15.28
C GLU A 83 4.31 12.50 15.72
N PRO A 84 3.49 13.57 15.70
CA PRO A 84 3.84 14.82 16.35
C PRO A 84 3.78 14.65 17.88
N GLN A 85 4.46 13.65 18.43
CA GLN A 85 4.71 13.55 19.86
C GLN A 85 5.89 14.46 20.19
N GLY A 86 5.59 15.70 20.54
CA GLY A 86 6.55 16.59 21.19
C GLY A 86 7.49 17.34 20.25
N PHE A 87 7.00 17.82 19.11
CA PHE A 87 7.71 18.86 18.36
C PHE A 87 7.72 20.15 19.19
N ASP A 88 8.76 20.30 20.02
CA ASP A 88 8.97 21.48 20.85
C ASP A 88 9.45 22.62 19.96
N ILE A 89 8.54 23.55 19.67
CA ILE A 89 8.79 24.79 18.94
C ILE A 89 9.97 25.59 19.52
N ASN A 90 10.32 25.40 20.80
CA ASN A 90 11.45 26.07 21.43
C ASN A 90 12.81 25.51 20.98
N LYS A 91 12.85 24.31 20.39
CA LYS A 91 14.08 23.71 19.81
C LYS A 91 14.36 24.19 18.38
N LEU A 92 13.41 24.88 17.75
CA LEU A 92 13.65 25.48 16.44
C LEU A 92 14.56 26.71 16.57
N PRO A 93 15.36 27.05 15.53
CA PRO A 93 16.02 28.34 15.45
C PRO A 93 15.00 29.47 15.59
N VAL A 94 15.37 30.58 16.24
CA VAL A 94 14.47 31.71 16.56
C VAL A 94 13.68 32.20 15.35
N PHE A 95 14.26 32.14 14.15
CA PHE A 95 13.62 32.52 12.89
C PHE A 95 12.39 31.67 12.51
N PHE A 96 12.34 30.40 12.94
CA PHE A 96 11.22 29.50 12.69
C PHE A 96 10.24 29.41 13.88
N ARG A 97 10.38 30.28 14.90
CA ARG A 97 9.52 30.31 16.10
C ARG A 97 8.33 31.28 16.01
N THR A 98 8.23 32.07 14.94
CA THR A 98 7.08 32.94 14.63
C THR A 98 6.01 32.20 13.88
#